data_AF-A0A483AZN3-F1
#
_entry.id   AF-A0A483AZN3-F1
#
_cell.length_a   1.000
_cell.length_b   1.000
_cell.length_c   1.000
_cell.angle_alpha   90.00
_cell.angle_beta   90.00
_cell.angle_gamma   90.00
#
_symmetry.space_group_name_H-M   'P 1'
#
loop_
_entity.id
_entity.type
_entity.pdbx_description
1 polymer ?
#
loop_
_entity_poly.entity_id
_entity_poly.type
_entity_poly.pdbx_seq_one_letter_code
_entity_poly.pdbx_strand_id
1 'polypeptide(L)'
;GKLTVKLPLGNKQKFTNFAIASKAFKDSRKMDLGALAWVERSNKITIEGGKKISFKGLTYGLITSPNTGRVWLDRNLGATKVAESSTDSGAYGDYYQWGRNDICPVDFSVPTEAELKADTTDVSITNAATAFSSFLKIALAGYQIEDSRRFGMGLNAYLWTKNADKSDTKMGRNLFIEKGSSNSNFTGLNKSSKDLYYSIRCIMDL
;
A
#
# COMPACT_ATOMS: atom_id res chain seq x y z
N GLY A 1 12.46 -43.21 10.99
CA GLY A 1 11.44 -44.25 10.74
C GLY A 1 11.43 -44.54 9.26
N LYS A 2 11.35 -45.82 8.87
CA LYS A 2 11.30 -46.22 7.46
C LYS A 2 9.82 -46.34 7.08
N LEU A 3 9.34 -45.50 6.16
CA LEU A 3 7.98 -45.58 5.65
C LEU A 3 7.97 -46.48 4.42
N THR A 4 7.24 -47.59 4.49
CA THR A 4 7.07 -48.53 3.39
C THR A 4 5.64 -48.41 2.87
N VAL A 5 5.47 -47.99 1.62
CA VAL A 5 4.15 -47.85 0.98
C VAL A 5 4.04 -48.90 -0.12
N LYS A 6 2.99 -49.73 -0.08
CA LYS A 6 2.69 -50.76 -1.08
C LYS A 6 1.55 -50.23 -1.96
N LEU A 7 1.84 -49.91 -3.21
CA LEU A 7 0.85 -49.41 -4.16
C LEU A 7 0.18 -50.58 -4.90
N PRO A 8 -1.15 -50.60 -5.06
CA PRO A 8 -1.84 -51.64 -5.81
C PRO A 8 -1.71 -51.35 -7.31
N LEU A 9 -0.90 -52.13 -8.01
CA LEU A 9 -0.75 -52.02 -9.46
C LEU A 9 -1.24 -53.30 -10.12
N GLY A 10 -2.05 -53.16 -11.17
CA GLY A 10 -2.36 -54.27 -12.06
C GLY A 10 -1.21 -54.55 -13.03
N ASN A 11 -1.11 -55.79 -13.50
CA ASN A 11 -0.01 -56.36 -14.30
C ASN A 11 0.29 -55.66 -15.66
N LYS A 12 -0.33 -54.52 -15.98
CA LYS A 12 -0.23 -53.84 -17.28
C LYS A 12 -0.08 -52.31 -17.21
N GLN A 13 0.08 -51.71 -16.02
CA GLN A 13 0.25 -50.26 -15.90
C GLN A 13 1.74 -49.88 -15.91
N LYS A 14 2.18 -49.09 -16.90
CA LYS A 14 3.51 -48.49 -16.93
C LYS A 14 3.48 -47.11 -16.29
N PHE A 15 4.37 -46.88 -15.33
CA PHE A 15 4.54 -45.60 -14.66
C PHE A 15 5.30 -44.62 -15.57
N THR A 16 4.62 -43.61 -16.10
CA THR A 16 5.31 -42.55 -16.85
C THR A 16 5.23 -41.19 -16.18
N ASN A 17 4.33 -40.96 -15.21
CA ASN A 17 4.18 -39.66 -14.57
C ASN A 17 3.71 -39.77 -13.10
N PHE A 18 4.64 -40.08 -12.18
CA PHE A 18 4.42 -39.80 -10.75
C PHE A 18 5.19 -38.54 -10.38
N ALA A 19 4.48 -37.43 -10.19
CA ALA A 19 5.04 -36.21 -9.61
C ALA A 19 4.63 -36.15 -8.14
N ILE A 20 5.57 -36.40 -7.23
CA ILE A 20 5.47 -35.86 -5.88
C ILE A 20 5.72 -34.37 -6.07
N ALA A 21 4.74 -33.53 -5.74
CA ALA A 21 4.76 -32.08 -6.00
C ALA A 21 6.18 -31.48 -5.82
N SER A 22 6.61 -30.61 -6.75
CA SER A 22 7.96 -30.02 -6.77
C SER A 22 8.30 -29.15 -5.55
N LYS A 23 7.36 -28.95 -4.63
CA LYS A 23 7.67 -28.48 -3.28
C LYS A 23 8.18 -29.66 -2.47
N ALA A 24 9.49 -29.68 -2.23
CA ALA A 24 10.12 -30.58 -1.30
C ALA A 24 9.28 -30.68 -0.01
N PHE A 25 8.88 -31.89 0.36
CA PHE A 25 8.50 -32.20 1.73
C PHE A 25 9.73 -31.89 2.58
N LYS A 26 9.79 -30.69 3.15
CA LYS A 26 10.90 -30.26 4.00
C LYS A 26 10.96 -31.20 5.20
N ASP A 27 12.09 -31.90 5.31
CA ASP A 27 12.47 -32.75 6.43
C ASP A 27 12.16 -32.05 7.76
N SER A 28 11.31 -32.68 8.58
CA SER A 28 10.63 -32.10 9.74
C SER A 28 11.53 -31.95 10.98
N ARG A 29 12.84 -31.78 10.81
CA ARG A 29 13.76 -31.51 11.94
C ARG A 29 14.35 -30.11 11.97
N LYS A 30 14.15 -29.31 10.93
CA LYS A 30 14.32 -27.85 10.98
C LYS A 30 13.19 -27.22 10.19
N MET A 31 12.00 -27.30 10.78
CA MET A 31 10.91 -26.45 10.38
C MET A 31 11.31 -25.02 10.75
N ASP A 32 11.66 -24.20 9.76
CA ASP A 32 11.83 -22.77 9.96
C ASP A 32 10.44 -22.19 10.29
N LEU A 33 10.17 -22.18 11.60
CA LEU A 33 8.98 -21.62 12.21
C LEU A 33 8.88 -20.11 11.99
N GLY A 34 9.92 -19.44 11.49
CA GLY A 34 9.83 -18.06 11.06
C GLY A 34 8.80 -17.92 9.94
N ALA A 35 9.07 -18.50 8.77
CA ALA A 35 8.21 -18.37 7.60
C ALA A 35 6.78 -18.94 7.81
N LEU A 36 6.64 -20.03 8.58
CA LEU A 36 5.33 -20.58 8.93
C LEU A 36 4.60 -19.76 10.01
N ALA A 37 5.30 -19.15 10.97
CA ALA A 37 4.67 -18.19 11.86
C ALA A 37 4.17 -16.96 11.09
N TRP A 38 4.87 -16.50 10.05
CA TRP A 38 4.38 -15.40 9.22
C TRP A 38 3.13 -15.79 8.41
N VAL A 39 3.10 -16.97 7.79
CA VAL A 39 1.95 -17.43 6.96
C VAL A 39 0.75 -17.90 7.80
N GLU A 40 0.96 -18.63 8.89
CA GLU A 40 -0.14 -19.08 9.77
C GLU A 40 -0.70 -17.97 10.65
N ARG A 41 0.11 -16.96 11.04
CA ARG A 41 -0.44 -15.74 11.67
C ARG A 41 -1.27 -14.94 10.67
N SER A 42 -0.87 -14.88 9.40
CA SER A 42 -1.62 -14.16 8.36
C SER A 42 -3.00 -14.79 8.08
N ASN A 43 -3.12 -16.12 8.13
CA ASN A 43 -4.36 -16.83 7.81
C ASN A 43 -5.25 -17.18 9.03
N LYS A 44 -4.75 -17.06 10.27
CA LYS A 44 -5.57 -17.14 11.50
C LYS A 44 -6.04 -15.77 12.01
N ILE A 45 -5.51 -14.66 11.49
CA ILE A 45 -6.01 -13.30 11.75
C ILE A 45 -7.12 -12.99 10.73
N THR A 46 -8.15 -13.83 10.72
CA THR A 46 -9.43 -13.52 10.09
C THR A 46 -10.47 -13.38 11.21
N ILE A 47 -10.16 -12.55 12.22
CA ILE A 47 -11.10 -12.15 13.26
C ILE A 47 -10.85 -10.67 13.60
N GLU A 48 -11.50 -9.79 12.83
CA GLU A 48 -12.00 -8.45 13.22
C GLU A 48 -11.07 -7.40 13.86
N GLY A 49 -9.75 -7.49 13.68
CA GLY A 49 -8.87 -6.38 14.06
C GLY A 49 -7.46 -6.59 13.58
N GLY A 50 -7.18 -6.25 12.31
CA GLY A 50 -5.81 -6.24 11.78
C GLY A 50 -4.85 -5.47 12.69
N LYS A 51 -3.54 -5.74 12.59
CA LYS A 51 -2.49 -5.02 13.32
C LYS A 51 -2.78 -3.51 13.21
N LYS A 52 -2.85 -2.83 14.35
CA LYS A 52 -3.17 -1.40 14.46
C LYS A 52 -2.03 -0.66 15.16
N ILE A 53 -1.91 0.62 14.88
CA ILE A 53 -1.02 1.54 15.59
C ILE A 53 -1.79 2.78 16.02
N SER A 54 -1.36 3.42 17.10
CA SER A 54 -1.89 4.71 17.54
C SER A 54 -0.89 5.81 17.20
N PHE A 55 -1.34 6.86 16.53
CA PHE A 55 -0.51 8.00 16.17
C PHE A 55 -1.34 9.27 16.19
N LYS A 56 -0.85 10.32 16.88
CA LYS A 56 -1.52 11.63 17.02
C LYS A 56 -3.02 11.53 17.40
N GLY A 57 -3.37 10.61 18.30
CA GLY A 57 -4.74 10.42 18.78
C GLY A 57 -5.66 9.62 17.85
N LEU A 58 -5.15 9.13 16.70
CA LEU A 58 -5.89 8.28 15.77
C LEU A 58 -5.36 6.85 15.81
N THR A 59 -6.25 5.89 15.59
CA THR A 59 -5.88 4.47 15.45
C THR A 59 -5.94 4.07 13.98
N TYR A 60 -4.78 3.71 13.43
CA TYR A 60 -4.62 3.28 12.05
C TYR A 60 -4.57 1.77 11.98
N GLY A 61 -5.31 1.19 11.04
CA GLY A 61 -5.08 -0.19 10.62
C GLY A 61 -3.88 -0.29 9.70
N LEU A 62 -3.30 -1.49 9.62
CA LEU A 62 -2.24 -1.81 8.67
C LEU A 62 -2.78 -2.70 7.56
N ILE A 63 -2.50 -2.33 6.32
CA ILE A 63 -2.87 -3.09 5.11
C ILE A 63 -1.61 -3.54 4.38
N THR A 64 -1.62 -4.76 3.87
CA THR A 64 -0.48 -5.30 3.12
C THR A 64 -0.78 -5.21 1.63
N SER A 65 0.17 -4.68 0.86
CA SER A 65 0.06 -4.64 -0.60
C SER A 65 0.00 -6.06 -1.17
N PRO A 66 -0.99 -6.39 -2.01
CA PRO A 66 -1.01 -7.65 -2.74
C PRO A 66 0.05 -7.72 -3.84
N ASN A 67 0.64 -6.59 -4.24
CA ASN A 67 1.60 -6.50 -5.34
C ASN A 67 3.05 -6.58 -4.86
N THR A 68 3.36 -5.90 -3.74
CA THR A 68 4.73 -5.72 -3.23
C THR A 68 4.96 -6.41 -1.90
N GLY A 69 3.91 -6.81 -1.19
CA GLY A 69 4.00 -7.32 0.19
C GLY A 69 4.35 -6.26 1.23
N ARG A 70 4.48 -4.98 0.84
CA ARG A 70 4.79 -3.88 1.77
C ARG A 70 3.56 -3.50 2.59
N VAL A 71 3.80 -2.99 3.79
CA VAL A 71 2.75 -2.63 4.72
C VAL A 71 2.51 -1.12 4.69
N TRP A 72 1.26 -0.71 4.52
CA TRP A 72 0.82 0.68 4.47
C TRP A 72 -0.17 0.97 5.60
N LEU A 73 -0.32 2.26 5.96
CA LEU A 73 -1.47 2.68 6.75
C LEU A 73 -2.77 2.54 5.94
N ASP A 74 -3.84 2.09 6.58
CA ASP A 74 -5.15 1.84 5.97
C ASP A 74 -5.85 3.10 5.43
N ARG A 75 -5.44 4.29 5.88
CA ARG A 75 -5.97 5.60 5.47
C ARG A 75 -4.88 6.68 5.42
N ASN A 76 -5.20 7.83 4.82
CA ASN A 76 -4.29 8.97 4.79
C ASN A 76 -3.99 9.44 6.22
N LEU A 77 -2.79 9.97 6.45
CA LEU A 77 -2.44 10.51 7.75
C LEU A 77 -3.41 11.65 8.13
N GLY A 78 -3.88 11.66 9.38
CA GLY A 78 -4.95 12.56 9.86
C GLY A 78 -6.39 12.12 9.54
N ALA A 79 -6.61 11.11 8.71
CA ALA A 79 -7.97 10.69 8.36
C ALA A 79 -8.66 9.94 9.52
N THR A 80 -9.95 10.23 9.74
CA THR A 80 -10.72 9.65 10.85
C THR A 80 -11.29 8.27 10.53
N LYS A 81 -11.46 7.95 9.24
CA LYS A 81 -11.90 6.63 8.76
C LYS A 81 -11.23 6.22 7.45
N VAL A 82 -11.26 4.91 7.18
CA VAL A 82 -10.94 4.37 5.85
C VAL A 82 -12.03 4.82 4.88
N ALA A 83 -11.67 5.13 3.64
CA ALA A 83 -12.62 5.62 2.65
C ALA A 83 -13.75 4.62 2.38
N GLU A 84 -14.99 5.11 2.44
CA GLU A 84 -16.21 4.39 2.03
C GLU A 84 -16.67 4.79 0.62
N SER A 85 -16.14 5.88 0.09
CA SER A 85 -16.28 6.30 -1.30
C SER A 85 -15.07 7.14 -1.73
N SER A 86 -14.90 7.40 -3.02
CA SER A 86 -13.83 8.27 -3.53
C SER A 86 -13.95 9.73 -3.04
N THR A 87 -15.12 10.16 -2.60
CA THR A 87 -15.39 11.53 -2.13
C THR A 87 -15.64 11.60 -0.61
N ASP A 88 -15.23 10.57 0.12
CA ASP A 88 -15.42 10.49 1.57
C ASP A 88 -14.49 11.47 2.31
N SER A 89 -15.05 12.57 2.79
CA SER A 89 -14.29 13.63 3.46
C SER A 89 -13.61 13.17 4.74
N GLY A 90 -14.15 12.15 5.42
CA GLY A 90 -13.53 11.56 6.62
C GLY A 90 -12.23 10.79 6.31
N ALA A 91 -11.99 10.47 5.03
CA ALA A 91 -10.83 9.72 4.56
C ALA A 91 -9.73 10.60 3.94
N TYR A 92 -9.97 11.91 3.78
CA TYR A 92 -9.00 12.82 3.14
C TYR A 92 -7.72 12.98 3.97
N GLY A 93 -7.89 13.07 5.28
CA GLY A 93 -6.81 13.31 6.22
C GLY A 93 -6.29 14.74 6.20
N ASP A 94 -5.11 14.92 6.76
CA ASP A 94 -4.44 16.21 6.84
C ASP A 94 -3.63 16.48 5.58
N TYR A 95 -3.30 17.75 5.37
CA TYR A 95 -2.52 18.22 4.24
C TYR A 95 -1.17 18.73 4.74
N TYR A 96 -0.10 18.26 4.12
CA TYR A 96 1.27 18.49 4.56
C TYR A 96 2.06 19.20 3.48
N GLN A 97 2.89 20.16 3.90
CA GLN A 97 3.91 20.74 3.04
C GLN A 97 5.02 19.71 2.79
N TRP A 98 5.53 19.66 1.57
CA TRP A 98 6.64 18.77 1.23
C TRP A 98 7.92 19.14 1.99
N GLY A 99 8.76 18.14 2.27
CA GLY A 99 10.09 18.35 2.87
C GLY A 99 10.09 18.53 4.39
N ARG A 100 8.96 18.31 5.09
CA ARG A 100 8.96 18.24 6.55
C ARG A 100 9.36 16.85 7.04
N ASN A 101 10.19 16.81 8.08
CA ASN A 101 10.61 15.57 8.75
C ASN A 101 9.54 15.08 9.74
N ASP A 102 9.65 13.80 10.14
CA ASP A 102 8.86 13.19 11.24
C ASP A 102 7.34 13.31 11.09
N ILE A 103 6.86 13.29 9.84
CA ILE A 103 5.43 13.33 9.55
C ILE A 103 4.76 12.01 9.95
N CYS A 104 5.39 10.90 9.60
CA CYS A 104 4.87 9.56 9.79
C CYS A 104 5.21 8.99 11.19
N PRO A 105 4.45 7.97 11.66
CA PRO A 105 4.78 7.25 12.89
C PRO A 105 6.18 6.64 12.85
N VAL A 106 6.74 6.31 14.03
CA VAL A 106 7.96 5.49 14.13
C VAL A 106 7.76 4.18 13.36
N ASP A 107 8.81 3.74 12.65
CA ASP A 107 8.83 2.61 11.71
C ASP A 107 7.99 2.82 10.43
N PHE A 108 7.58 4.06 10.16
CA PHE A 108 6.91 4.44 8.92
C PHE A 108 7.52 5.71 8.34
N SER A 109 7.52 5.78 7.01
CA SER A 109 8.00 6.94 6.27
C SER A 109 7.01 7.42 5.22
N VAL A 110 7.21 8.65 4.74
CA VAL A 110 6.57 9.12 3.50
C VAL A 110 7.13 8.26 2.37
N PRO A 111 6.30 7.66 1.50
CA PRO A 111 6.77 6.73 0.49
C PRO A 111 7.67 7.43 -0.53
N THR A 112 8.60 6.69 -1.13
CA THR A 112 9.27 7.11 -2.36
C THR A 112 8.33 7.02 -3.56
N GLU A 113 8.72 7.66 -4.67
CA GLU A 113 8.10 7.46 -5.97
C GLU A 113 8.07 5.98 -6.33
N ALA A 114 9.18 5.26 -6.20
CA ALA A 114 9.24 3.84 -6.58
C ALA A 114 8.24 2.97 -5.78
N GLU A 115 8.15 3.20 -4.48
CA GLU A 115 7.27 2.42 -3.59
C GLU A 115 5.79 2.74 -3.85
N LEU A 116 5.44 4.02 -4.00
CA LEU A 116 4.06 4.41 -4.31
C LEU A 116 3.68 4.01 -5.73
N LYS A 117 4.60 4.08 -6.69
CA LYS A 117 4.39 3.73 -8.10
C LYS A 117 4.08 2.25 -8.27
N ALA A 118 4.83 1.37 -7.59
CA ALA A 118 4.63 -0.07 -7.61
C ALA A 118 3.24 -0.50 -7.15
N ASP A 119 2.61 0.29 -6.26
CA ASP A 119 1.28 0.04 -5.71
C ASP A 119 0.19 0.94 -6.29
N THR A 120 0.51 1.73 -7.33
CA THR A 120 -0.45 2.61 -8.00
C THR A 120 -0.38 2.51 -9.53
N THR A 121 0.49 3.28 -10.16
CA THR A 121 0.50 3.41 -11.62
C THR A 121 0.94 2.11 -12.31
N ASP A 122 1.88 1.35 -11.72
CA ASP A 122 2.37 0.08 -12.29
C ASP A 122 1.31 -1.03 -12.27
N VAL A 123 0.25 -0.84 -11.47
CA VAL A 123 -0.90 -1.74 -11.38
C VAL A 123 -2.19 -1.09 -11.90
N SER A 124 -2.05 -0.11 -12.79
CA SER A 124 -3.16 0.51 -13.54
C SER A 124 -4.22 1.21 -12.68
N ILE A 125 -3.83 1.79 -11.54
CA ILE A 125 -4.68 2.76 -10.82
C ILE A 125 -4.61 4.09 -11.57
N THR A 126 -5.60 4.39 -12.41
CA THR A 126 -5.54 5.53 -13.35
C THR A 126 -6.56 6.63 -13.08
N ASN A 127 -7.60 6.36 -12.30
CA ASN A 127 -8.70 7.29 -12.06
C ASN A 127 -9.35 7.07 -10.70
N ALA A 128 -10.30 7.94 -10.37
CA ALA A 128 -11.08 7.88 -9.13
C ALA A 128 -11.66 6.50 -8.79
N ALA A 129 -12.21 5.78 -9.79
CA ALA A 129 -12.86 4.50 -9.57
C ALA A 129 -11.83 3.41 -9.24
N THR A 130 -10.77 3.31 -10.02
CA THR A 130 -9.67 2.35 -9.78
C THR A 130 -8.90 2.67 -8.50
N ALA A 131 -8.71 3.95 -8.19
CA ALA A 131 -8.04 4.41 -6.98
C ALA A 131 -8.82 4.05 -5.71
N PHE A 132 -10.13 4.25 -5.71
CA PHE A 132 -10.99 3.87 -4.60
C PHE A 132 -11.16 2.36 -4.46
N SER A 133 -11.31 1.62 -5.57
CA SER A 133 -11.44 0.16 -5.54
C SER A 133 -10.14 -0.58 -5.23
N SER A 134 -8.99 0.11 -5.25
CA SER A 134 -7.70 -0.47 -4.89
C SER A 134 -7.59 -0.81 -3.40
N PHE A 135 -6.56 -1.58 -3.05
CA PHE A 135 -6.30 -1.90 -1.64
C PHE A 135 -5.99 -0.65 -0.79
N LEU A 136 -5.46 0.42 -1.39
CA LEU A 136 -5.17 1.70 -0.71
C LEU A 136 -6.41 2.56 -0.45
N LYS A 137 -7.54 2.27 -1.14
CA LYS A 137 -8.79 3.05 -1.09
C LYS A 137 -8.56 4.56 -1.11
N ILE A 138 -7.88 5.03 -2.15
CA ILE A 138 -7.43 6.41 -2.26
C ILE A 138 -8.65 7.33 -2.45
N ALA A 139 -8.87 8.22 -1.48
CA ALA A 139 -9.89 9.26 -1.56
C ALA A 139 -9.36 10.50 -2.32
N LEU A 140 -10.25 11.19 -3.03
CA LEU A 140 -9.97 12.39 -3.82
C LEU A 140 -9.91 13.61 -2.91
N ALA A 141 -8.90 13.66 -2.05
CA ALA A 141 -8.73 14.72 -1.05
C ALA A 141 -8.45 16.10 -1.65
N GLY A 142 -8.13 16.20 -2.94
CA GLY A 142 -7.67 17.43 -3.54
C GLY A 142 -6.39 17.93 -2.87
N TYR A 143 -6.28 19.25 -2.71
CA TYR A 143 -5.15 19.87 -2.03
C TYR A 143 -5.56 21.10 -1.25
N GLN A 144 -4.67 21.51 -0.36
CA GLN A 144 -4.77 22.75 0.40
C GLN A 144 -3.66 23.71 0.00
N ILE A 145 -3.95 25.01 0.09
CA ILE A 145 -2.95 26.08 0.00
C ILE A 145 -2.73 26.72 1.39
N GLU A 146 -1.67 27.51 1.52
CA GLU A 146 -1.26 28.15 2.79
C GLU A 146 -2.41 28.82 3.57
N ASP A 147 -3.33 29.52 2.89
CA ASP A 147 -4.53 30.14 3.49
C ASP A 147 -5.61 29.14 3.96
N SER A 148 -5.26 27.88 4.11
CA SER A 148 -6.14 26.76 4.46
C SER A 148 -7.28 26.45 3.49
N ARG A 149 -7.41 27.19 2.39
CA ARG A 149 -8.40 26.94 1.33
C ARG A 149 -8.10 25.62 0.62
N ARG A 150 -9.14 24.83 0.35
CA ARG A 150 -9.05 23.50 -0.26
C ARG A 150 -9.65 23.49 -1.66
N PHE A 151 -8.99 22.82 -2.60
CA PHE A 151 -9.36 22.77 -4.01
C PHE A 151 -9.35 21.33 -4.52
N GLY A 152 -10.20 21.03 -5.51
CA GLY A 152 -10.23 19.73 -6.18
C GLY A 152 -10.70 18.56 -5.31
N MET A 153 -11.27 18.81 -4.13
CA MET A 153 -11.90 17.77 -3.31
C MET A 153 -13.01 17.07 -4.10
N GLY A 154 -13.03 15.74 -4.08
CA GLY A 154 -13.97 14.93 -4.85
C GLY A 154 -13.69 14.86 -6.36
N LEU A 155 -12.61 15.51 -6.82
CA LEU A 155 -12.17 15.51 -8.23
C LEU A 155 -10.78 14.90 -8.38
N ASN A 156 -9.83 15.26 -7.51
CA ASN A 156 -8.43 14.89 -7.66
C ASN A 156 -7.87 14.27 -6.38
N ALA A 157 -6.94 13.32 -6.49
CA ALA A 157 -6.10 12.87 -5.38
C ALA A 157 -4.65 13.28 -5.62
N TYR A 158 -4.02 13.79 -4.55
CA TYR A 158 -2.61 14.12 -4.50
C TYR A 158 -1.99 13.41 -3.31
N LEU A 159 -0.90 12.66 -3.54
CA LEU A 159 -0.11 12.03 -2.47
C LEU A 159 1.35 12.41 -2.61
N TRP A 160 1.92 12.98 -1.56
CA TRP A 160 3.35 13.29 -1.54
C TRP A 160 4.20 12.02 -1.53
N THR A 161 5.35 12.13 -2.20
CA THR A 161 6.47 11.22 -2.02
C THR A 161 7.62 11.95 -1.31
N LYS A 162 8.54 11.20 -0.70
CA LYS A 162 9.76 11.78 -0.09
C LYS A 162 10.78 12.26 -1.12
N ASN A 163 10.61 11.87 -2.39
CA ASN A 163 11.50 12.29 -3.46
C ASN A 163 11.32 13.77 -3.76
N ALA A 164 12.44 14.45 -4.05
CA ALA A 164 12.40 15.69 -4.79
C ALA A 164 12.07 15.42 -6.25
N ASP A 165 11.57 16.43 -6.97
CA ASP A 165 11.31 16.31 -8.38
C ASP A 165 12.60 16.12 -9.19
N LYS A 166 12.47 15.42 -10.33
CA LYS A 166 13.60 15.08 -11.20
C LYS A 166 14.14 16.30 -11.95
N SER A 167 13.31 17.30 -12.20
CA SER A 167 13.67 18.52 -12.93
C SER A 167 14.18 19.64 -12.02
N ASP A 168 13.67 19.71 -10.78
CA ASP A 168 14.14 20.65 -9.76
C ASP A 168 14.09 20.01 -8.36
N THR A 169 15.27 19.85 -7.75
CA THR A 169 15.42 19.30 -6.39
C THR A 169 14.77 20.14 -5.28
N LYS A 170 14.37 21.38 -5.57
CA LYS A 170 13.61 22.25 -4.66
C LYS A 170 12.11 21.96 -4.69
N MET A 171 11.65 21.18 -5.67
CA MET A 171 10.26 20.83 -5.86
C MET A 171 9.97 19.45 -5.28
N GLY A 172 8.79 19.29 -4.68
CA GLY A 172 8.31 18.00 -4.21
C GLY A 172 7.74 17.16 -5.35
N ARG A 173 7.85 15.85 -5.23
CA ARG A 173 7.29 14.88 -6.19
C ARG A 173 6.02 14.26 -5.62
N ASN A 174 4.93 14.26 -6.38
CA ASN A 174 3.64 13.69 -5.95
C ASN A 174 3.03 12.76 -7.01
N LEU A 175 2.19 11.84 -6.53
CA LEU A 175 1.19 11.17 -7.35
C LEU A 175 0.02 12.14 -7.61
N PHE A 176 -0.51 12.14 -8.83
CA PHE A 176 -1.72 12.83 -9.22
C PHE A 176 -2.69 11.86 -9.91
N ILE A 177 -3.93 11.84 -9.42
CA ILE A 177 -5.04 11.07 -9.99
C ILE A 177 -6.22 12.02 -10.20
N GLU A 178 -6.75 12.04 -11.41
CA GLU A 178 -7.91 12.86 -11.78
C GLU A 178 -9.16 12.00 -12.03
N LYS A 179 -10.32 12.54 -11.64
CA LYS A 179 -11.61 11.91 -11.90
C LYS A 179 -11.89 11.86 -13.40
N GLY A 180 -12.03 10.64 -13.93
CA GLY A 180 -12.35 10.41 -15.33
C GLY A 180 -11.14 10.37 -16.28
N SER A 181 -9.91 10.49 -15.75
CA SER A 181 -8.70 10.30 -16.56
C SER A 181 -8.52 8.84 -16.99
N SER A 182 -7.80 8.62 -18.10
CA SER A 182 -7.30 7.30 -18.48
C SER A 182 -5.92 6.99 -17.89
N ASN A 183 -5.24 8.00 -17.33
CA ASN A 183 -3.89 7.89 -16.79
C ASN A 183 -3.75 8.61 -15.44
N SER A 184 -2.94 8.04 -14.56
CA SER A 184 -2.40 8.69 -13.38
C SER A 184 -0.90 8.91 -13.60
N ASN A 185 -0.35 9.96 -13.00
CA ASN A 185 1.04 10.34 -13.25
C ASN A 185 1.73 10.80 -11.97
N PHE A 186 3.05 10.64 -11.95
CA PHE A 186 3.90 11.34 -10.99
C PHE A 186 4.37 12.65 -11.60
N THR A 187 4.10 13.75 -10.92
CA THR A 187 4.43 15.10 -11.37
C THR A 187 5.23 15.83 -10.29
N GLY A 188 6.01 16.81 -10.73
CA GLY A 188 6.59 17.84 -9.88
C GLY A 188 5.97 19.18 -10.25
N LEU A 189 5.75 20.04 -9.25
CA LEU A 189 4.97 21.27 -9.45
C LEU A 189 5.80 22.55 -9.41
N ASN A 190 5.59 23.38 -10.44
CA ASN A 190 6.28 24.65 -10.75
C ASN A 190 5.92 25.80 -9.78
N LYS A 191 4.81 25.69 -9.04
CA LYS A 191 4.49 26.67 -7.99
C LYS A 191 5.27 26.29 -6.76
N SER A 192 5.93 27.26 -6.10
CA SER A 192 6.82 27.00 -4.98
C SER A 192 6.20 25.91 -4.10
N SER A 193 6.84 24.75 -4.00
CA SER A 193 6.35 23.59 -3.25
C SER A 193 6.00 23.91 -1.79
N LYS A 194 6.36 25.13 -1.35
CA LYS A 194 6.01 25.75 -0.09
C LYS A 194 4.53 26.14 0.04
N ASP A 195 3.83 26.39 -1.06
CA ASP A 195 2.45 26.91 -1.05
C ASP A 195 1.38 25.81 -1.12
N LEU A 196 1.79 24.57 -1.38
CA LEU A 196 0.91 23.44 -1.64
C LEU A 196 1.04 22.38 -0.55
N TYR A 197 -0.12 21.90 -0.10
CA TYR A 197 -0.24 20.93 0.96
C TYR A 197 -1.05 19.73 0.44
N TYR A 198 -0.45 18.54 0.44
CA TYR A 198 -1.07 17.29 -0.05
C TYR A 198 -1.15 16.26 1.06
N SER A 199 -2.03 15.28 0.85
CA SER A 199 -2.16 14.15 1.76
C SER A 199 -0.91 13.26 1.72
N ILE A 200 -0.66 12.56 2.82
CA ILE A 200 0.42 11.58 2.95
C ILE A 200 -0.18 10.24 3.32
N ARG A 201 0.31 9.19 2.66
CA ARG A 201 -0.01 7.79 2.96
C ARG A 201 1.27 7.09 3.39
N CYS A 202 1.47 6.94 4.69
CA CYS A 202 2.72 6.39 5.22
C CYS A 202 2.85 4.89 4.91
N ILE A 203 4.10 4.48 4.68
CA ILE A 203 4.52 3.11 4.41
C ILE A 203 5.50 2.64 5.49
N MET A 204 5.42 1.38 5.89
CA MET A 204 6.31 0.79 6.89
C MET A 204 7.72 0.70 6.32
N ASP A 205 8.70 1.08 7.15
CA ASP A 205 10.12 0.94 6.84
C ASP A 205 10.49 -0.56 6.91
N LEU A 206 11.24 -1.04 5.90
CA LEU A 206 11.70 -2.43 5.81
C LEU A 206 13.08 -2.60 6.42
#